data_AF-A0A3B8UUF8-F1
#
_entry.id   AF-A0A3B8UUF8-F1
#
_cell.length_a   1.000
_cell.length_b   1.000
_cell.length_c   1.000
_cell.angle_alpha   90.00
_cell.angle_beta   90.00
_cell.angle_gamma   90.00
#
_symmetry.space_group_name_H-M   'P 1'
#
loop_
_entity.id
_entity.type
_entity.pdbx_description
1 polymer ?
#
loop_
_entity_poly.entity_id
_entity_poly.type
_entity_poly.pdbx_seq_one_letter_code
_entity_poly.pdbx_strand_id
1 'polypeptide(L)' 'ERERIIVDLRYGLSDKDGEERTQKEVADMLGISQSYISRLEKKIIKRLKRDMVRAC' A
#
# COMPACT_ATOMS: atom_id res chain seq x y z
N GLU A 1 11.84 3.24 -0.23
CA GLU A 1 11.18 4.56 -0.23
C GLU A 1 9.90 4.59 -1.05
N ARG A 2 9.94 4.25 -2.36
CA ARG A 2 8.74 4.25 -3.23
C ARG A 2 7.57 3.38 -2.74
N GLU A 3 7.83 2.18 -2.22
CA GLU A 3 6.77 1.32 -1.64
C GLU A 3 6.08 1.97 -0.42
N ARG A 4 6.82 2.74 0.39
CA ARG A 4 6.27 3.43 1.57
C ARG A 4 5.32 4.55 1.14
N ILE A 5 5.73 5.36 0.16
CA ILE A 5 4.88 6.43 -0.41
C ILE A 5 3.58 5.84 -0.96
N ILE A 6 3.64 4.70 -1.66
CA ILE A 6 2.44 4.03 -2.18
C ILE A 6 1.50 3.63 -1.05
N VAL A 7 2.03 3.05 0.04
CA VAL A 7 1.22 2.62 1.19
C VAL A 7 0.66 3.84 1.93
N ASP A 8 1.46 4.89 2.15
CA ASP A 8 1.01 6.12 2.81
C ASP A 8 -0.12 6.79 2.02
N LEU A 9 -0.03 6.85 0.68
CA LEU A 9 -1.09 7.39 -0.19
C LEU A 9 -2.32 6.46 -0.28
N ARG A 10 -2.13 5.13 -0.26
CA ARG A 10 -3.24 4.16 -0.37
C ARG A 10 -4.10 4.12 0.88
N TYR A 11 -3.50 4.29 2.05
CA TYR A 11 -4.14 4.08 3.35
C TYR A 11 -4.11 5.32 4.25
N GLY A 12 -3.79 6.49 3.69
CA GLY A 12 -3.82 7.76 4.43
C GLY A 12 -2.89 7.82 5.65
N LEU A 13 -1.86 6.97 5.76
CA LEU A 13 -1.10 6.77 7.01
C LEU A 13 -0.33 8.00 7.49
N SER A 14 -0.06 8.94 6.57
CA SER A 14 0.67 10.17 6.86
C SER A 14 -0.21 11.42 6.78
N ASP A 15 -1.48 11.29 6.37
CA ASP A 15 -2.39 12.41 6.24
C ASP A 15 -3.17 12.62 7.55
N LYS A 16 -3.33 13.89 7.97
CA LYS A 16 -4.08 14.20 9.19
C LYS A 16 -5.57 13.92 9.04
N ASP A 17 -6.07 14.00 7.81
CA ASP A 17 -7.47 13.76 7.48
C ASP A 17 -7.72 12.30 7.09
N GLY A 18 -6.66 11.48 6.95
CA GLY A 18 -6.76 10.04 6.71
C GLY A 18 -7.30 9.64 5.34
N GLU A 19 -7.25 10.55 4.36
CA GLU A 19 -7.80 10.33 3.02
C GLU A 19 -7.09 9.17 2.29
N GLU A 20 -7.85 8.09 2.06
CA GLU A 20 -7.40 6.93 1.30
C GLU A 20 -7.61 7.16 -0.21
N ARG A 21 -6.61 6.81 -1.03
CA ARG A 21 -6.72 6.87 -2.50
C ARG A 21 -6.77 5.47 -3.08
N THR A 22 -7.56 5.23 -4.12
CA THR A 22 -7.61 3.93 -4.80
C THR A 22 -6.30 3.56 -5.49
N GLN A 23 -6.11 2.28 -5.83
CA GLN A 23 -4.91 1.84 -6.57
C GLN A 23 -4.76 2.54 -7.93
N LYS A 24 -5.87 2.87 -8.61
CA LYS A 24 -5.85 3.58 -9.89
C LYS A 24 -5.35 5.01 -9.70
N GLU A 25 -5.91 5.73 -8.73
CA GLU A 25 -5.51 7.12 -8.46
C GLU A 25 -4.03 7.23 -8.05
N VAL A 26 -3.56 6.33 -7.18
CA VAL A 26 -2.14 6.31 -6.80
C VAL A 26 -1.23 5.92 -7.98
N ALA A 27 -1.69 5.01 -8.84
CA ALA A 27 -0.96 4.62 -10.05
C ALA A 27 -0.82 5.80 -11.03
N ASP A 28 -1.92 6.50 -11.27
CA ASP A 28 -1.99 7.69 -12.13
C ASP A 28 -1.10 8.82 -11.56
N MET A 29 -1.17 9.08 -10.26
CA MET A 29 -0.34 10.08 -9.58
C MET A 29 1.16 9.80 -9.66
N LEU A 30 1.55 8.53 -9.55
CA LEU A 30 2.96 8.13 -9.52
C LEU A 30 3.53 7.74 -10.89
N GLY A 31 2.70 7.77 -11.95
CA GLY A 31 3.07 7.36 -13.30
C GLY A 31 3.49 5.90 -13.38
N ILE A 32 2.82 5.01 -12.65
CA ILE A 32 3.10 3.56 -12.64
C ILE A 32 1.85 2.77 -13.00
N SER A 33 2.00 1.47 -13.29
CA SER A 33 0.82 0.64 -13.47
C SER A 33 0.13 0.33 -12.14
N GLN A 34 -1.20 0.31 -12.15
CA GLN A 34 -2.00 -0.17 -11.02
C GLN A 34 -1.63 -1.63 -10.63
N SER A 35 -1.20 -2.46 -11.60
CA SER A 35 -0.71 -3.81 -11.33
C SER A 35 0.56 -3.86 -10.47
N TYR A 36 1.40 -2.82 -10.48
CA TYR A 36 2.53 -2.72 -9.54
C TYR A 36 2.04 -2.60 -8.10
N ILE A 37 1.04 -1.75 -7.86
CA ILE A 37 0.44 -1.52 -6.53
C ILE A 37 -0.26 -2.78 -6.05
N SER A 38 -1.04 -3.45 -6.90
CA SER A 38 -1.68 -4.73 -6.55
C SER A 38 -0.68 -5.79 -6.10
N ARG A 39 0.45 -5.92 -6.81
CA ARG A 39 1.53 -6.85 -6.41
C ARG A 39 2.15 -6.48 -5.06
N LEU A 40 2.35 -5.19 -4.81
CA LEU A 40 2.87 -4.69 -3.54
C LEU A 40 1.93 -5.04 -2.37
N GLU A 41 0.64 -4.72 -2.49
CA GLU A 41 -0.35 -5.03 -1.45
C GLU A 41 -0.38 -6.54 -1.14
N LYS A 42 -0.35 -7.40 -2.18
CA LYS A 42 -0.31 -8.85 -2.00
C LYS A 42 0.94 -9.32 -1.24
N LYS A 43 2.10 -8.71 -1.49
CA LYS A 43 3.36 -9.00 -0.78
C LYS A 43 3.26 -8.58 0.69
N ILE A 44 2.68 -7.41 0.98
CA ILE A 44 2.50 -6.89 2.35
C ILE A 44 1.56 -7.81 3.13
N ILE A 45 0.38 -8.13 2.59
CA ILE A 45 -0.59 -9.04 3.23
C ILE A 45 0.04 -10.39 3.55
N LYS A 46 0.82 -10.96 2.62
CA LYS A 46 1.51 -12.23 2.84
C LYS A 46 2.51 -12.16 4.01
N ARG A 47 3.19 -11.03 4.19
CA ARG A 47 4.11 -10.80 5.30
C ARG A 47 3.35 -10.66 6.62
N LEU A 48 2.32 -9.81 6.66
CA LEU A 48 1.49 -9.62 7.86
C LEU A 48 0.89 -10.94 8.35
N LYS A 49 0.35 -11.76 7.44
CA LYS A 49 -0.16 -13.10 7.79
C LYS A 49 0.90 -13.99 8.45
N ARG A 50 2.14 -13.95 7.97
CA ARG A 50 3.25 -14.74 8.57
C ARG A 50 3.62 -14.21 9.94
N ASP A 51 3.66 -12.89 10.09
CA ASP A 51 4.03 -12.24 11.35
C ASP A 51 2.97 -12.49 12.42
N MET A 52 1.67 -12.46 12.06
CA MET A 52 0.57 -12.83 12.97
C MET A 52 0.65 -14.29 13.43
N VAL A 53 1.00 -15.23 12.54
CA VAL A 53 1.14 -16.65 12.88
C VAL A 53 2.33 -16.89 13.83
N ARG A 54 3.38 -16.08 13.78
CA ARG A 54 4.56 -16.18 14.65
C ARG A 54 4.37 -15.53 16.02
N ALA A 55 3.38 -14.65 16.15
CA ALA A 55 3.09 -13.92 17.40
C ALA A 55 2.21 -14.72 18.37
N CYS A 56 1.62 -15.84 17.92
CA CYS A 56 0.99 -16.87 18.76
C CYS A 56 1.98 -18.00 19.03
#